data_AF-A0A3N7JRF0-F1
#
_entry.id   AF-A0A3N7JRF0-F1
#
_cell.length_a   1.000
_cell.length_b   1.000
_cell.length_c   1.000
_cell.angle_alpha   90.00
_cell.angle_beta   90.00
_cell.angle_gamma   90.00
#
_symmetry.space_group_name_H-M   'P 1'
#
loop_
_entity.id
_entity.type
_entity.pdbx_description
1 polymer ?
#
loop_
_entity_poly.entity_id
_entity_poly.type
_entity_poly.pdbx_seq_one_letter_code
_entity_poly.pdbx_strand_id
1 'polypeptide(L)'
;MIYLLAKLLKKARMSAVKGSRVHPTSKLESGTSFFQSTMDRHSFCGYDCEVSHANIGAFVSIANGVVIGGGRHPMEWVGMSPVFYEGRDSVKAKFSTHAREPSRPVTIGHDVWIGRSAIVLPGVEIGHGAVVGAGAVVTKSVPPYAIVAGNPARIIRFRFSESIIQRLLATQWWSMQDEALLKLGPHFNDVEKFLEVVERGD
;
A
#
# COMPACT_ATOMS: atom_id res chain seq x y z
N MET A 1 7.27 -6.94 -33.65
CA MET A 1 5.96 -6.29 -33.94
C MET A 1 4.87 -6.68 -32.93
N ILE A 2 4.62 -7.97 -32.67
CA ILE A 2 3.59 -8.43 -31.70
C ILE A 2 3.86 -7.96 -30.25
N TYR A 3 5.10 -8.01 -29.78
CA TYR A 3 5.46 -7.51 -28.43
C TYR A 3 5.18 -6.02 -28.25
N LEU A 4 5.51 -5.20 -29.26
CA LEU A 4 5.27 -3.75 -29.24
C LEU A 4 3.77 -3.46 -29.23
N LEU A 5 2.99 -4.18 -30.03
CA LEU A 5 1.53 -4.09 -30.04
C LEU A 5 0.93 -4.49 -28.68
N ALA A 6 1.40 -5.60 -28.09
CA ALA A 6 0.96 -6.05 -26.76
C ALA A 6 1.31 -5.03 -25.66
N LYS A 7 2.50 -4.42 -25.73
CA LYS A 7 2.91 -3.34 -24.81
C LYS A 7 2.03 -2.10 -24.97
N LEU A 8 1.62 -1.78 -26.20
CA LEU A 8 0.76 -0.63 -26.50
C LEU A 8 -0.67 -0.87 -26.01
N LEU A 9 -1.23 -2.06 -26.26
CA LEU A 9 -2.54 -2.49 -25.72
C LEU A 9 -2.55 -2.50 -24.19
N LYS A 10 -1.47 -2.99 -23.56
CA LYS A 10 -1.32 -2.97 -22.10
C LYS A 10 -1.37 -1.54 -21.56
N LYS A 11 -0.70 -0.59 -22.23
CA LYS A 11 -0.72 0.83 -21.85
C LYS A 11 -2.07 1.51 -22.11
N ALA A 12 -2.80 1.07 -23.13
CA ALA A 12 -4.14 1.58 -23.44
C ALA A 12 -5.17 1.25 -22.35
N ARG A 13 -4.93 0.19 -21.55
CA ARG A 13 -5.68 -0.11 -20.32
C ARG A 13 -5.27 0.88 -19.21
N MET A 14 -5.61 2.15 -19.37
CA MET A 14 -5.26 3.25 -18.46
C MET A 14 -5.59 2.92 -16.99
N SER A 15 -4.89 3.57 -16.05
CA SER A 15 -5.30 3.52 -14.65
C SER A 15 -6.56 4.34 -14.42
N ALA A 16 -7.42 3.87 -13.51
CA ALA A 16 -8.64 4.55 -13.12
C ALA A 16 -8.42 5.23 -11.77
N VAL A 17 -8.35 6.56 -11.76
CA VAL A 17 -8.12 7.36 -10.55
C VAL A 17 -9.36 8.20 -10.24
N LYS A 18 -9.91 8.07 -9.03
CA LYS A 18 -11.12 8.82 -8.64
C LYS A 18 -11.11 9.18 -7.15
N GLY A 19 -11.31 10.47 -6.85
CA GLY A 19 -11.33 10.98 -5.48
C GLY A 19 -9.98 10.80 -4.76
N SER A 20 -8.88 10.76 -5.51
CA SER A 20 -7.57 10.33 -5.03
C SER A 20 -6.50 11.38 -5.35
N ARG A 21 -5.39 11.35 -4.61
CA ARG A 21 -4.20 12.20 -4.85
C ARG A 21 -2.96 11.33 -4.98
N VAL A 22 -2.20 11.50 -6.05
CA VAL A 22 -0.91 10.82 -6.26
C VAL A 22 0.14 11.91 -6.45
N HIS A 23 1.23 11.82 -5.69
CA HIS A 23 2.34 12.76 -5.81
C HIS A 23 2.93 12.72 -7.24
N PRO A 24 3.38 13.85 -7.83
CA PRO A 24 3.88 13.88 -9.21
C PRO A 24 5.07 12.96 -9.51
N THR A 25 5.88 12.64 -8.50
CA THR A 25 7.03 11.72 -8.63
C THR A 25 6.65 10.25 -8.45
N SER A 26 5.38 9.96 -8.18
CA SER A 26 4.87 8.62 -7.96
C SER A 26 4.10 8.12 -9.18
N LYS A 27 4.04 6.80 -9.33
CA LYS A 27 3.49 6.17 -10.53
C LYS A 27 2.47 5.10 -10.21
N LEU A 28 1.35 5.15 -10.93
CA LEU A 28 0.42 4.03 -11.06
C LEU A 28 0.57 3.44 -12.46
N GLU A 29 0.82 2.14 -12.53
CA GLU A 29 0.89 1.42 -13.79
C GLU A 29 -0.51 1.08 -14.33
N SER A 30 -0.55 0.67 -15.60
CA SER A 30 -1.79 0.38 -16.34
C SER A 30 -2.61 -0.73 -15.68
N GLY A 31 -3.93 -0.65 -15.83
CA GLY A 31 -4.89 -1.59 -15.25
C GLY A 31 -5.20 -1.36 -13.77
N THR A 32 -4.45 -0.48 -13.09
CA THR A 32 -4.67 -0.19 -11.67
C THR A 32 -5.87 0.73 -11.43
N SER A 33 -6.74 0.32 -10.51
CA SER A 33 -7.82 1.12 -9.94
C SER A 33 -7.35 1.76 -8.64
N PHE A 34 -7.50 3.08 -8.50
CA PHE A 34 -7.02 3.86 -7.37
C PHE A 34 -8.09 4.86 -6.89
N PHE A 35 -8.87 4.43 -5.90
CA PHE A 35 -10.10 5.08 -5.47
C PHE A 35 -10.01 5.61 -4.03
N GLN A 36 -10.41 6.87 -3.81
CA GLN A 36 -10.42 7.51 -2.48
C GLN A 36 -9.14 7.27 -1.68
N SER A 37 -8.00 7.40 -2.34
CA SER A 37 -6.69 7.02 -1.78
C SER A 37 -5.65 8.12 -1.99
N THR A 38 -4.61 8.13 -1.18
CA THR A 38 -3.44 9.01 -1.34
C THR A 38 -2.16 8.21 -1.52
N MET A 39 -1.23 8.74 -2.29
CA MET A 39 0.12 8.19 -2.45
C MET A 39 1.14 9.32 -2.46
N ASP A 40 2.06 9.28 -1.51
CA ASP A 40 3.14 10.25 -1.37
C ASP A 40 4.27 10.00 -2.37
N ARG A 41 5.33 10.82 -2.29
CA ARG A 41 6.41 10.91 -3.27
C ARG A 41 7.22 9.63 -3.44
N HIS A 42 7.75 9.45 -4.65
CA HIS A 42 8.72 8.41 -5.01
C HIS A 42 8.21 6.99 -4.75
N SER A 43 6.89 6.80 -4.77
CA SER A 43 6.22 5.51 -4.61
C SER A 43 5.74 4.99 -5.97
N PHE A 44 5.63 3.67 -6.12
CA PHE A 44 5.04 3.09 -7.32
C PHE A 44 4.05 1.98 -7.00
N CYS A 45 3.04 1.86 -7.85
CA CYS A 45 2.11 0.75 -7.85
C CYS A 45 2.07 0.08 -9.21
N GLY A 46 2.33 -1.22 -9.20
CA GLY A 46 2.41 -2.08 -10.35
C GLY A 46 1.08 -2.22 -11.10
N TYR A 47 1.09 -3.10 -12.10
CA TYR A 47 -0.04 -3.32 -12.99
C TYR A 47 -1.19 -4.03 -12.30
N ASP A 48 -2.41 -3.71 -12.74
CA ASP A 48 -3.62 -4.44 -12.40
C ASP A 48 -3.90 -4.54 -10.88
N CYS A 49 -3.52 -3.52 -10.12
CA CYS A 49 -3.79 -3.43 -8.69
C CYS A 49 -5.18 -2.81 -8.42
N GLU A 50 -5.74 -3.12 -7.26
CA GLU A 50 -6.96 -2.48 -6.76
C GLU A 50 -6.68 -1.83 -5.41
N VAL A 51 -6.72 -0.51 -5.37
CA VAL A 51 -6.47 0.27 -4.15
C VAL A 51 -7.68 1.13 -3.86
N SER A 52 -8.26 0.94 -2.67
CA SER A 52 -9.42 1.70 -2.22
C SER A 52 -9.27 2.14 -0.77
N HIS A 53 -9.58 3.40 -0.48
CA HIS A 53 -9.51 3.97 0.87
C HIS A 53 -8.14 3.73 1.54
N ALA A 54 -7.04 4.06 0.86
CA ALA A 54 -5.70 3.85 1.39
C ALA A 54 -4.90 5.15 1.50
N ASN A 55 -4.15 5.30 2.58
CA ASN A 55 -3.13 6.33 2.73
C ASN A 55 -1.76 5.67 2.57
N ILE A 56 -1.06 5.96 1.47
CA ILE A 56 0.22 5.32 1.12
C ILE A 56 1.36 6.32 1.26
N GLY A 57 2.34 5.99 2.10
CA GLY A 57 3.54 6.79 2.32
C GLY A 57 4.49 6.85 1.13
N ALA A 58 5.56 7.63 1.33
CA ALA A 58 6.64 7.81 0.37
C ALA A 58 7.54 6.56 0.24
N PHE A 59 8.18 6.39 -0.92
CA PHE A 59 9.13 5.30 -1.22
C PHE A 59 8.52 3.89 -1.12
N VAL A 60 7.20 3.76 -1.27
CA VAL A 60 6.50 2.48 -1.21
C VAL A 60 6.55 1.78 -2.56
N SER A 61 6.85 0.48 -2.53
CA SER A 61 6.92 -0.39 -3.70
C SER A 61 5.77 -1.40 -3.66
N ILE A 62 4.78 -1.24 -4.54
CA ILE A 62 3.63 -2.17 -4.65
C ILE A 62 3.75 -2.95 -5.95
N ALA A 63 3.90 -4.27 -5.85
CA ALA A 63 3.99 -5.16 -7.00
C ALA A 63 2.62 -5.34 -7.70
N ASN A 64 2.61 -6.05 -8.83
CA ASN A 64 1.40 -6.23 -9.65
C ASN A 64 0.29 -7.01 -8.93
N GLY A 65 -0.96 -6.73 -9.27
CA GLY A 65 -2.12 -7.50 -8.83
C GLY A 65 -2.42 -7.43 -7.33
N VAL A 66 -1.87 -6.44 -6.63
CA VAL A 66 -2.10 -6.24 -5.19
C VAL A 66 -3.48 -5.63 -4.97
N VAL A 67 -4.16 -6.09 -3.91
CA VAL A 67 -5.47 -5.57 -3.49
C VAL A 67 -5.35 -4.93 -2.11
N ILE A 68 -5.80 -3.69 -1.96
CA ILE A 68 -5.72 -2.89 -0.74
C ILE A 68 -7.08 -2.28 -0.43
N GLY A 69 -7.59 -2.57 0.77
CA GLY A 69 -8.90 -2.12 1.23
C GLY A 69 -10.03 -3.02 0.72
N GLY A 70 -11.11 -2.41 0.26
CA GLY A 70 -12.32 -3.10 -0.20
C GLY A 70 -13.56 -2.81 0.67
N GLY A 71 -14.72 -3.27 0.20
CA GLY A 71 -15.98 -3.14 0.92
C GLY A 71 -16.14 -4.22 2.00
N ARG A 72 -16.69 -3.84 3.15
CA ARG A 72 -17.15 -4.79 4.17
C ARG A 72 -18.65 -4.99 4.03
N HIS A 73 -19.09 -6.23 4.20
CA HIS A 73 -20.51 -6.55 4.39
C HIS A 73 -20.81 -6.69 5.89
N PRO A 74 -22.02 -6.30 6.35
CA PRO A 74 -22.37 -6.35 7.77
C PRO A 74 -22.64 -7.80 8.21
N MET A 75 -21.59 -8.52 8.61
CA MET A 75 -21.66 -9.93 8.99
C MET A 75 -22.51 -10.18 10.26
N GLU A 76 -22.77 -9.12 11.00
CA GLU A 76 -23.60 -9.09 12.20
C GLU A 76 -25.11 -8.96 11.92
N TRP A 77 -25.53 -8.70 10.67
CA TRP A 77 -26.94 -8.61 10.29
C TRP A 77 -27.51 -9.98 9.88
N VAL A 78 -28.84 -10.11 9.93
CA VAL A 78 -29.56 -11.31 9.45
C VAL A 78 -29.28 -11.60 7.97
N GLY A 79 -29.09 -10.55 7.15
CA GLY A 79 -28.75 -10.66 5.74
C GLY A 79 -27.72 -9.61 5.31
N MET A 80 -26.65 -10.04 4.64
CA MET A 80 -25.53 -9.20 4.20
C MET A 80 -25.73 -8.55 2.82
N SER A 81 -26.86 -8.81 2.17
CA SER A 81 -27.10 -8.40 0.79
C SER A 81 -27.29 -6.89 0.67
N PRO A 82 -26.76 -6.25 -0.39
CA PRO A 82 -26.97 -4.83 -0.64
C PRO A 82 -28.42 -4.42 -0.84
N VAL A 83 -29.36 -5.37 -1.00
CA VAL A 83 -30.79 -5.04 -1.02
C VAL A 83 -31.30 -4.48 0.32
N PHE A 84 -30.53 -4.60 1.41
CA PHE A 84 -30.95 -4.18 2.75
C PHE A 84 -30.32 -2.86 3.26
N TYR A 85 -29.36 -2.29 2.54
CA TYR A 85 -28.72 -1.03 2.93
C TYR A 85 -28.72 0.03 1.82
N GLU A 86 -28.52 1.27 2.21
CA GLU A 86 -28.47 2.43 1.32
C GLU A 86 -27.33 2.33 0.30
N GLY A 87 -27.55 2.91 -0.90
CA GLY A 87 -26.53 3.03 -1.94
C GLY A 87 -27.00 2.58 -3.31
N ARG A 88 -26.25 2.99 -4.34
CA ARG A 88 -26.34 2.42 -5.68
C ARG A 88 -25.46 1.18 -5.73
N ASP A 89 -26.10 0.03 -5.73
CA ASP A 89 -25.44 -1.26 -5.84
C ASP A 89 -25.75 -1.92 -7.19
N SER A 90 -25.04 -3.00 -7.49
CA SER A 90 -25.26 -3.79 -8.71
C SER A 90 -26.65 -4.41 -8.80
N VAL A 91 -27.40 -4.48 -7.69
CA VAL A 91 -28.74 -5.05 -7.60
C VAL A 91 -29.78 -3.94 -7.45
N LYS A 92 -30.83 -3.97 -8.28
CA LYS A 92 -31.91 -2.95 -8.29
C LYS A 92 -32.89 -3.09 -7.12
N ALA A 93 -33.14 -4.32 -6.65
CA ALA A 93 -34.07 -4.55 -5.55
C ALA A 93 -33.58 -3.91 -4.25
N LYS A 94 -34.51 -3.32 -3.49
CA LYS A 94 -34.27 -2.74 -2.17
C LYS A 94 -35.44 -3.08 -1.25
N PHE A 95 -35.15 -3.82 -0.19
CA PHE A 95 -36.12 -4.21 0.84
C PHE A 95 -35.95 -3.39 2.13
N SER A 96 -34.80 -2.73 2.30
CA SER A 96 -34.57 -1.73 3.34
C SER A 96 -33.41 -0.79 2.96
N THR A 97 -33.26 0.29 3.72
CA THR A 97 -32.26 1.34 3.50
C THR A 97 -31.52 1.63 4.80
N HIS A 98 -30.94 0.60 5.42
CA HIS A 98 -30.10 0.81 6.59
C HIS A 98 -28.77 1.47 6.19
N ALA A 99 -28.26 2.36 7.02
CA ALA A 99 -26.93 2.93 6.83
C ALA A 99 -25.86 1.84 6.98
N ARG A 100 -24.82 1.88 6.15
CA ARG A 100 -23.69 0.95 6.23
C ARG A 100 -22.53 1.61 6.98
N GLU A 101 -21.76 0.82 7.72
CA GLU A 101 -20.48 1.31 8.24
C GLU A 101 -19.59 1.80 7.08
N PRO A 102 -18.92 2.95 7.24
CA PRO A 102 -17.97 3.42 6.24
C PRO A 102 -16.79 2.45 6.11
N SER A 103 -16.16 2.44 4.94
CA SER A 103 -14.92 1.70 4.75
C SER A 103 -13.85 2.18 5.72
N ARG A 104 -13.09 1.26 6.32
CA ARG A 104 -11.98 1.59 7.21
C ARG A 104 -10.72 1.75 6.38
N PRO A 105 -10.10 2.94 6.36
CA PRO A 105 -8.95 3.17 5.51
C PRO A 105 -7.77 2.29 5.92
N VAL A 106 -6.98 1.87 4.93
CA VAL A 106 -5.69 1.20 5.16
C VAL A 106 -4.60 2.25 5.24
N THR A 107 -3.71 2.15 6.22
CA THR A 107 -2.55 3.04 6.33
C THR A 107 -1.28 2.26 6.01
N ILE A 108 -0.52 2.72 5.02
CA ILE A 108 0.77 2.15 4.63
C ILE A 108 1.84 3.20 4.90
N GLY A 109 2.79 2.84 5.74
CA GLY A 109 3.94 3.66 6.06
C GLY A 109 4.89 3.89 4.88
N HIS A 110 6.03 4.53 5.16
CA HIS A 110 7.09 4.78 4.19
C HIS A 110 7.99 3.54 3.99
N ASP A 111 8.66 3.44 2.84
CA ASP A 111 9.61 2.34 2.53
C ASP A 111 9.01 0.92 2.66
N VAL A 112 7.71 0.78 2.42
CA VAL A 112 7.05 -0.53 2.48
C VAL A 112 7.20 -1.25 1.14
N TRP A 113 7.49 -2.55 1.19
CA TRP A 113 7.38 -3.41 0.01
C TRP A 113 6.18 -4.37 0.13
N ILE A 114 5.30 -4.34 -0.87
CA ILE A 114 4.15 -5.25 -0.97
C ILE A 114 4.32 -6.16 -2.18
N GLY A 115 4.49 -7.46 -1.90
CA GLY A 115 4.71 -8.50 -2.89
C GLY A 115 3.50 -8.77 -3.78
N ARG A 116 3.77 -9.36 -4.95
CA ARG A 116 2.77 -9.59 -6.00
C ARG A 116 1.55 -10.32 -5.45
N SER A 117 0.36 -9.86 -5.84
CA SER A 117 -0.92 -10.49 -5.47
C SER A 117 -1.18 -10.63 -3.96
N ALA A 118 -0.52 -9.83 -3.12
CA ALA A 118 -0.91 -9.70 -1.72
C ALA A 118 -2.26 -8.97 -1.59
N ILE A 119 -2.99 -9.28 -0.52
CA ILE A 119 -4.27 -8.69 -0.16
C ILE A 119 -4.11 -8.05 1.23
N VAL A 120 -4.43 -6.76 1.34
CA VAL A 120 -4.41 -6.01 2.60
C VAL A 120 -5.83 -5.61 2.95
N LEU A 121 -6.37 -6.17 4.04
CA LEU A 121 -7.77 -5.95 4.42
C LEU A 121 -8.03 -4.53 4.94
N PRO A 122 -9.29 -4.02 4.86
CA PRO A 122 -9.66 -2.71 5.38
C PRO A 122 -9.28 -2.52 6.85
N GLY A 123 -8.81 -1.31 7.20
CA GLY A 123 -8.43 -0.93 8.57
C GLY A 123 -7.06 -1.46 9.05
N VAL A 124 -6.28 -2.13 8.19
CA VAL A 124 -4.92 -2.56 8.52
C VAL A 124 -3.95 -1.38 8.47
N GLU A 125 -2.99 -1.36 9.40
CA GLU A 125 -1.85 -0.45 9.38
C GLU A 125 -0.57 -1.23 9.09
N ILE A 126 0.22 -0.80 8.11
CA ILE A 126 1.52 -1.39 7.77
C ILE A 126 2.61 -0.38 8.12
N GLY A 127 3.44 -0.71 9.10
CA GLY A 127 4.50 0.16 9.61
C GLY A 127 5.62 0.42 8.59
N HIS A 128 6.39 1.47 8.84
CA HIS A 128 7.49 1.90 7.97
C HIS A 128 8.53 0.78 7.76
N GLY A 129 9.04 0.64 6.54
CA GLY A 129 10.05 -0.36 6.21
C GLY A 129 9.55 -1.81 6.20
N ALA A 130 8.26 -2.07 6.44
CA ALA A 130 7.73 -3.43 6.49
C ALA A 130 7.71 -4.11 5.11
N VAL A 131 7.72 -5.44 5.11
CA VAL A 131 7.66 -6.27 3.91
C VAL A 131 6.46 -7.21 3.99
N VAL A 132 5.64 -7.21 2.96
CA VAL A 132 4.53 -8.15 2.77
C VAL A 132 4.91 -9.12 1.65
N GLY A 133 5.01 -10.41 1.96
CA GLY A 133 5.32 -11.45 0.99
C GLY A 133 4.26 -11.58 -0.11
N ALA A 134 4.67 -12.08 -1.27
CA ALA A 134 3.75 -12.33 -2.39
C ALA A 134 2.62 -13.29 -1.98
N GLY A 135 1.40 -13.01 -2.45
CA GLY A 135 0.20 -13.80 -2.14
C GLY A 135 -0.27 -13.75 -0.68
N ALA A 136 0.33 -12.92 0.18
CA ALA A 136 -0.05 -12.84 1.58
C ALA A 136 -1.44 -12.18 1.76
N VAL A 137 -2.20 -12.62 2.78
CA VAL A 137 -3.47 -11.99 3.17
C VAL A 137 -3.28 -11.33 4.54
N VAL A 138 -3.06 -10.03 4.53
CA VAL A 138 -2.79 -9.23 5.73
C VAL A 138 -4.12 -8.87 6.40
N THR A 139 -4.35 -9.50 7.55
CA THR A 139 -5.59 -9.39 8.34
C THR A 139 -5.43 -8.60 9.63
N LYS A 140 -4.20 -8.21 9.99
CA LYS A 140 -3.84 -7.48 11.21
C LYS A 140 -2.70 -6.51 10.90
N SER A 141 -2.58 -5.45 11.69
CA SER A 141 -1.51 -4.46 11.55
C SER A 141 -0.12 -5.09 11.65
N VAL A 142 0.83 -4.55 10.88
CA VAL A 142 2.19 -5.02 10.71
C VAL A 142 3.15 -4.01 11.33
N PRO A 143 4.00 -4.40 12.30
CA PRO A 143 4.97 -3.48 12.90
C PRO A 143 5.98 -2.94 11.89
N PRO A 144 6.61 -1.78 12.16
CA PRO A 144 7.72 -1.28 11.34
C PRO A 144 8.82 -2.32 11.16
N TYR A 145 9.38 -2.39 9.95
CA TYR A 145 10.45 -3.30 9.56
C TYR A 145 10.16 -4.80 9.74
N ALA A 146 8.93 -5.19 10.06
CA ALA A 146 8.52 -6.60 10.11
C ALA A 146 8.35 -7.16 8.68
N ILE A 147 8.71 -8.43 8.52
CA ILE A 147 8.46 -9.20 7.30
C ILE A 147 7.32 -10.18 7.61
N VAL A 148 6.21 -10.06 6.87
CA VAL A 148 5.04 -10.92 7.01
C VAL A 148 4.77 -11.72 5.73
N ALA A 149 4.29 -12.95 5.84
CA ALA A 149 3.74 -13.69 4.70
C ALA A 149 2.70 -14.71 5.15
N GLY A 150 2.01 -15.33 4.18
CA GLY A 150 1.00 -16.37 4.40
C GLY A 150 -0.44 -15.86 4.34
N ASN A 151 -1.39 -16.79 4.45
CA ASN A 151 -2.82 -16.53 4.52
C ASN A 151 -3.43 -17.33 5.68
N PRO A 152 -3.76 -16.69 6.82
CA PRO A 152 -3.53 -15.27 7.11
C PRO A 152 -2.04 -14.95 7.35
N ALA A 153 -1.62 -13.74 7.02
CA ALA A 153 -0.22 -13.32 7.15
C ALA A 153 0.24 -13.34 8.61
N ARG A 154 1.49 -13.77 8.82
CA ARG A 154 2.17 -13.83 10.11
C ARG A 154 3.57 -13.25 10.00
N ILE A 155 4.06 -12.67 11.09
CA ILE A 155 5.45 -12.19 11.17
C ILE A 155 6.38 -13.40 11.05
N ILE A 156 7.30 -13.33 10.08
CA ILE A 156 8.37 -14.31 9.88
C ILE A 156 9.59 -13.89 10.70
N ARG A 157 10.00 -12.62 10.55
CA ARG A 157 11.13 -12.00 11.25
C ARG A 157 11.07 -10.49 11.05
N PHE A 158 11.98 -9.76 11.68
CA PHE A 158 12.26 -8.37 11.38
C PHE A 158 13.42 -8.23 10.38
N ARG A 159 13.49 -7.11 9.65
CA ARG A 159 14.61 -6.78 8.75
C ARG A 159 15.91 -6.57 9.52
N PHE A 160 15.83 -5.96 10.70
CA PHE A 160 16.98 -5.56 11.53
C PHE A 160 16.71 -5.85 13.02
N SER A 161 17.71 -5.60 13.87
CA SER A 161 17.54 -5.61 15.33
C SER A 161 16.66 -4.44 15.78
N GLU A 162 16.06 -4.57 16.97
CA GLU A 162 15.24 -3.50 17.58
C GLU A 162 16.01 -2.18 17.68
N SER A 163 17.30 -2.22 18.08
CA SER A 163 18.14 -1.03 18.18
C SER A 163 18.32 -0.31 16.85
N ILE A 164 18.54 -1.05 15.76
CA ILE A 164 18.67 -0.48 14.41
C ILE A 164 17.32 0.07 13.93
N ILE A 165 16.21 -0.63 14.21
CA ILE A 165 14.87 -0.18 13.85
C ILE A 165 14.57 1.17 14.49
N GLN A 166 14.83 1.32 15.79
CA GLN A 166 14.57 2.58 16.49
C GLN A 166 15.42 3.74 15.94
N ARG A 167 16.72 3.49 15.66
CA ARG A 167 17.61 4.49 15.03
C ARG A 167 17.12 4.89 13.64
N LEU A 168 16.76 3.93 12.79
CA LEU A 168 16.20 4.20 11.47
C LEU A 168 14.89 4.98 11.52
N LEU A 169 13.98 4.63 12.43
CA LEU A 169 12.73 5.37 12.64
C LEU A 169 12.99 6.82 13.07
N ALA A 170 13.98 7.05 13.92
CA ALA A 170 14.36 8.39 14.36
C ALA A 170 14.87 9.28 13.22
N THR A 171 15.55 8.71 12.22
CA THR A 171 16.05 9.48 11.07
C THR A 171 14.95 10.13 10.23
N GLN A 172 13.77 9.49 10.15
CA GLN A 172 12.70 9.85 9.20
C GLN A 172 13.22 10.23 7.81
N TRP A 173 14.18 9.47 7.28
CA TRP A 173 14.86 9.80 6.03
C TRP A 173 13.90 10.00 4.86
N TRP A 174 12.76 9.30 4.87
CA TRP A 174 11.67 9.46 3.90
C TRP A 174 10.99 10.83 3.93
N SER A 175 11.33 11.71 4.86
CA SER A 175 10.86 13.11 4.95
C SER A 175 11.95 14.11 4.55
N MET A 176 13.18 13.67 4.31
CA MET A 176 14.28 14.53 3.87
C MET A 176 14.10 15.01 2.43
N GLN A 177 14.66 16.19 2.13
CA GLN A 177 14.69 16.72 0.76
C GLN A 177 15.53 15.85 -0.16
N ASP A 178 15.20 15.85 -1.45
CA ASP A 178 15.87 15.01 -2.44
C ASP A 178 17.37 15.32 -2.54
N GLU A 179 17.80 16.57 -2.31
CA GLU A 179 19.22 16.95 -2.26
C GLU A 179 20.00 16.26 -1.13
N ALA A 180 19.37 16.07 0.04
CA ALA A 180 19.97 15.32 1.13
C ALA A 180 20.02 13.82 0.79
N LEU A 181 18.95 13.30 0.18
CA LEU A 181 18.89 11.90 -0.25
C LEU A 181 19.91 11.57 -1.35
N LEU A 182 20.25 12.52 -2.23
CA LEU A 182 21.31 12.34 -3.21
C LEU A 182 22.69 12.14 -2.55
N LYS A 183 22.95 12.81 -1.43
CA LYS A 183 24.19 12.66 -0.65
C LYS A 183 24.22 11.34 0.13
N LEU A 184 23.08 10.96 0.73
CA LEU A 184 22.96 9.75 1.54
C LEU A 184 22.79 8.48 0.69
N GLY A 185 22.26 8.60 -0.52
CA GLY A 185 21.94 7.51 -1.46
C GLY A 185 23.03 6.45 -1.61
N PRO A 186 24.32 6.80 -1.76
CA PRO A 186 25.42 5.85 -1.82
C PRO A 186 25.55 4.91 -0.61
N HIS A 187 24.92 5.23 0.53
CA HIS A 187 24.97 4.44 1.76
C HIS A 187 23.71 3.59 2.02
N PHE A 188 22.66 3.69 1.19
CA PHE A 188 21.38 2.97 1.42
C PHE A 188 21.51 1.42 1.35
N ASN A 189 22.64 0.90 0.87
CA ASN A 189 22.95 -0.53 0.84
C ASN A 189 23.63 -1.03 2.13
N ASP A 190 23.99 -0.15 3.06
CA ASP A 190 24.65 -0.47 4.33
C ASP A 190 24.02 0.33 5.47
N VAL A 191 23.24 -0.35 6.31
CA VAL A 191 22.46 0.29 7.39
C VAL A 191 23.34 0.96 8.44
N GLU A 192 24.49 0.38 8.78
CA GLU A 192 25.37 0.96 9.79
C GLU A 192 26.09 2.17 9.23
N LYS A 193 26.55 2.08 7.97
CA LYS A 193 27.17 3.23 7.31
C LYS A 193 26.18 4.39 7.12
N PHE A 194 24.95 4.08 6.73
CA PHE A 194 23.89 5.07 6.61
C PHE A 194 23.64 5.77 7.95
N LEU A 195 23.45 5.01 9.02
CA LEU A 195 23.21 5.59 10.35
C LEU A 195 24.41 6.39 10.85
N GLU A 196 25.64 5.93 10.63
CA GLU A 196 26.87 6.67 10.98
C GLU A 196 26.90 8.06 10.32
N VAL A 197 26.57 8.15 9.04
CA VAL A 197 26.59 9.42 8.29
C VAL A 197 25.45 10.34 8.74
N VAL A 198 24.23 9.81 8.86
CA VAL A 198 23.06 10.61 9.25
C VAL A 198 23.18 11.15 10.67
N GLU A 199 23.69 10.35 11.61
CA GLU A 199 23.83 10.75 13.01
C GLU A 199 24.99 11.73 13.25
N ARG A 200 25.98 11.78 12.36
CA ARG A 200 27.06 12.78 12.40
C ARG A 200 26.64 14.15 11.89
N GLY A 201 25.63 14.22 11.02
CA GLY A 201 25.11 15.47 10.47
C GLY A 201 25.93 16.05 9.30
N ASP A 202 26.70 15.19 8.60
CA ASP A 202 27.55 15.55 7.46
C ASP A 202 26.80 15.63 6.12
#